data_AF-A0A3N1S760-F1
#
_entry.id   AF-A0A3N1S760-F1
#
_cell.length_a   1.000
_cell.length_b   1.000
_cell.length_c   1.000
_cell.angle_alpha   90.00
_cell.angle_beta   90.00
_cell.angle_gamma   90.00
#
_symmetry.space_group_name_H-M   'P 1'
#
loop_
_entity.id
_entity.type
_entity.pdbx_description
1 polymer ?
#
loop_
_entity_poly.entity_id
_entity_poly.type
_entity_poly.pdbx_seq_one_letter_code
_entity_poly.pdbx_strand_id
1 'polypeptide(L)'
;MTGTPPSTTQPRQILDRLADDTRLTDEDLADAEELLTAADVYAADRAIPMNDVRRLALAAHSVAFVRRVREHEYPPELDRHLYDEVGTAQFASVRALLHAYCAGRDHDVTDPEVLLLTLHFEAALHESAPGGGNSA
;
A
#
# COMPACT_ATOMS: atom_id res chain seq x y z
N MET A 1 0.34 -26.22 -5.89
CA MET A 1 1.06 -25.00 -5.44
C MET A 1 1.07 -24.01 -6.59
N THR A 2 0.11 -23.10 -6.64
CA THR A 2 0.10 -21.98 -7.60
C THR A 2 -0.14 -20.71 -6.80
N GLY A 3 0.81 -20.38 -5.92
CA GLY A 3 0.94 -19.03 -5.40
C GLY A 3 1.68 -18.22 -6.46
N THR A 4 1.15 -17.07 -6.85
CA THR A 4 1.88 -16.13 -7.72
C THR A 4 3.24 -15.85 -7.08
N PRO A 5 4.35 -15.94 -7.82
CA PRO A 5 5.68 -15.76 -7.25
C PRO A 5 5.81 -14.37 -6.58
N PRO A 6 6.59 -14.28 -5.49
CA PRO A 6 6.89 -12.98 -4.89
C PRO A 6 7.56 -12.08 -5.93
N SER A 7 7.23 -10.80 -5.87
CA SER A 7 7.83 -9.79 -6.73
C SER A 7 9.33 -9.70 -6.45
N THR A 8 10.14 -9.73 -7.51
CA THR A 8 11.59 -9.43 -7.43
C THR A 8 11.93 -8.10 -8.07
N THR A 9 10.92 -7.35 -8.54
CA THR A 9 11.10 -6.06 -9.22
C THR A 9 11.62 -5.03 -8.21
N GLN A 10 12.46 -4.06 -8.56
CA GLN A 10 12.84 -3.01 -7.60
C GLN A 10 11.72 -1.96 -7.45
N PRO A 11 11.55 -1.29 -6.28
CA PRO A 11 10.55 -0.25 -6.11
C PRO A 11 10.60 0.80 -7.23
N ARG A 12 11.80 1.31 -7.53
CA ARG A 12 12.03 2.25 -8.62
C ARG A 12 11.55 1.75 -9.99
N GLN A 13 11.80 0.48 -10.31
CA GLN A 13 11.39 -0.11 -11.59
C GLN A 13 9.86 -0.23 -11.70
N ILE A 14 9.14 -0.41 -10.59
CA ILE A 14 7.67 -0.40 -10.58
C ILE A 14 7.16 1.02 -10.80
N LEU A 15 7.77 2.00 -10.15
CA LEU A 15 7.41 3.41 -10.28
C LEU A 15 7.68 3.96 -11.68
N ASP A 16 8.79 3.57 -12.32
CA ASP A 16 9.07 3.95 -13.71
C ASP A 16 7.97 3.44 -14.65
N ARG A 17 7.38 2.26 -14.40
CA ARG A 17 6.23 1.75 -15.18
C ARG A 17 4.96 2.58 -14.97
N LEU A 18 4.79 3.22 -13.82
CA LEU A 18 3.65 4.11 -13.54
C LEU A 18 3.87 5.52 -14.13
N ALA A 19 5.12 5.98 -14.16
CA ALA A 19 5.49 7.33 -14.60
C ALA A 19 5.06 7.62 -16.04
N ASP A 20 5.15 6.62 -16.91
CA ASP A 20 4.78 6.70 -18.33
C ASP A 20 3.30 7.12 -18.51
N ASP A 21 2.42 6.76 -17.56
CA ASP A 21 0.98 7.04 -17.63
C ASP A 21 0.52 8.23 -16.75
N THR A 22 1.30 8.64 -15.75
CA THR A 22 0.82 9.53 -14.67
C THR A 22 1.56 10.87 -14.50
N ARG A 23 2.48 11.22 -15.41
CA ARG A 23 3.29 12.46 -15.37
C ARG A 23 3.89 12.71 -13.98
N LEU A 24 4.62 11.74 -13.47
CA LEU A 24 5.30 11.86 -12.19
C LEU A 24 6.51 12.78 -12.30
N THR A 25 6.66 13.67 -11.33
CA THR A 25 7.90 14.44 -11.17
C THR A 25 8.99 13.58 -10.53
N ASP A 26 10.26 13.99 -10.62
CA ASP A 26 11.35 13.29 -9.94
C ASP A 26 11.17 13.26 -8.41
N GLU A 27 10.55 14.32 -7.87
CA GLU A 27 10.19 14.42 -6.45
C GLU A 27 9.09 13.42 -6.09
N ASP A 28 8.00 13.33 -6.88
CA ASP A 28 6.94 12.33 -6.69
C ASP A 28 7.54 10.91 -6.65
N LEU A 29 8.50 10.65 -7.53
CA LEU A 29 9.13 9.34 -7.65
C LEU A 29 10.03 9.04 -6.45
N ALA A 30 10.80 10.01 -5.97
CA ALA A 30 11.66 9.84 -4.80
C ALA A 30 10.83 9.59 -3.53
N ASP A 31 9.78 10.38 -3.31
CA ASP A 31 8.89 10.22 -2.15
C ASP A 31 8.10 8.91 -2.22
N ALA A 32 7.59 8.54 -3.40
CA ALA A 32 6.89 7.27 -3.58
C ALA A 32 7.83 6.07 -3.41
N GLU A 33 9.10 6.18 -3.82
CA GLU A 33 10.10 5.14 -3.63
C GLU A 33 10.43 4.93 -2.14
N GLU A 34 10.56 6.01 -1.36
CA GLU A 34 10.73 5.94 0.09
C GLU A 34 9.57 5.18 0.75
N LEU A 35 8.33 5.59 0.46
CA LEU A 35 7.14 4.96 1.04
C LEU A 35 6.97 3.50 0.59
N LEU A 36 7.17 3.21 -0.69
CA LEU A 36 7.05 1.85 -1.23
C LEU A 36 8.10 0.92 -0.64
N THR A 37 9.33 1.42 -0.43
CA THR A 37 10.39 0.66 0.24
C THR A 37 10.01 0.33 1.69
N ALA A 38 9.47 1.29 2.44
CA ALA A 38 8.98 1.05 3.80
C ALA A 38 7.83 0.02 3.83
N ALA A 39 6.91 0.10 2.86
CA ALA A 39 5.80 -0.83 2.71
C ALA A 39 6.27 -2.25 2.33
N ASP A 40 7.30 -2.38 1.49
CA ASP A 40 7.92 -3.66 1.14
C ASP A 40 8.59 -4.32 2.36
N VAL A 41 9.33 -3.53 3.17
CA VAL A 41 9.91 -4.02 4.43
C VAL A 41 8.81 -4.48 5.38
N TYR A 42 7.75 -3.69 5.54
CA TYR A 42 6.60 -4.04 6.35
C TYR A 42 5.95 -5.36 5.93
N ALA A 43 5.76 -5.56 4.63
CA ALA A 43 5.20 -6.79 4.07
C ALA A 43 6.12 -7.99 4.31
N ALA A 44 7.43 -7.82 4.09
CA ALA A 44 8.42 -8.87 4.30
C ALA A 44 8.48 -9.32 5.77
N ASP A 45 8.53 -8.38 6.72
CA ASP A 45 8.57 -8.67 8.16
C ASP A 45 7.35 -9.44 8.66
N ARG A 46 6.21 -9.31 7.96
CA ARG A 46 4.93 -9.95 8.28
C ARG A 46 4.61 -11.14 7.38
N ALA A 47 5.54 -11.54 6.50
CA ALA A 47 5.35 -12.59 5.51
C ALA A 47 4.09 -12.40 4.63
N ILE A 48 3.76 -11.15 4.29
CA ILE A 48 2.65 -10.79 3.42
C ILE A 48 3.07 -11.02 1.96
N PRO A 49 2.37 -11.88 1.21
CA PRO A 49 2.79 -12.25 -0.14
C PRO A 49 2.50 -11.14 -1.15
N MET A 50 3.55 -10.43 -1.58
CA MET A 50 3.46 -9.35 -2.56
C MET A 50 3.99 -9.80 -3.92
N ASN A 51 3.09 -10.13 -4.85
CA ASN A 51 3.44 -10.33 -6.26
C ASN A 51 3.53 -8.99 -7.01
N ASP A 52 4.01 -9.01 -8.26
CA ASP A 52 4.19 -7.78 -9.05
C ASP A 52 2.90 -6.96 -9.22
N VAL A 53 1.72 -7.61 -9.34
CA VAL A 53 0.44 -6.91 -9.49
C VAL A 53 0.04 -6.19 -8.21
N ARG A 54 0.14 -6.88 -7.06
CA ARG A 54 -0.15 -6.29 -5.74
C ARG A 54 0.78 -5.13 -5.44
N ARG A 55 2.04 -5.28 -5.82
CA ARG A 55 3.06 -4.27 -5.61
C ARG A 55 2.93 -3.08 -6.55
N LEU A 56 2.44 -3.29 -7.78
CA LEU A 56 2.03 -2.20 -8.68
C LEU A 56 0.85 -1.40 -8.12
N ALA A 57 -0.17 -2.09 -7.58
CA ALA A 57 -1.30 -1.42 -6.94
C ALA A 57 -0.86 -0.62 -5.72
N LEU A 58 0.03 -1.18 -4.90
CA LEU A 58 0.63 -0.49 -3.76
C LEU A 58 1.46 0.73 -4.21
N ALA A 59 2.27 0.60 -5.25
CA ALA A 59 3.04 1.72 -5.81
C ALA A 59 2.14 2.85 -6.32
N ALA A 60 1.03 2.52 -6.98
CA ALA A 60 0.04 3.51 -7.42
C ALA A 60 -0.62 4.22 -6.22
N HIS A 61 -0.94 3.48 -5.15
CA HIS A 61 -1.43 4.08 -3.91
C HIS A 61 -0.37 4.99 -3.27
N SER A 62 0.89 4.55 -3.19
CA SER A 62 2.00 5.36 -2.67
C SER A 62 2.13 6.68 -3.43
N VAL A 63 2.12 6.64 -4.77
CA VAL A 63 2.14 7.84 -5.62
C VAL A 63 0.96 8.78 -5.29
N ALA A 64 -0.24 8.23 -5.16
CA ALA A 64 -1.42 9.05 -4.86
C ALA A 64 -1.33 9.67 -3.45
N PHE A 65 -0.82 8.92 -2.48
CA PHE A 65 -0.63 9.38 -1.11
C PHE A 65 0.41 10.49 -1.02
N VAL A 66 1.60 10.33 -1.61
CA VAL A 66 2.65 11.35 -1.53
C VAL A 66 2.24 12.67 -2.19
N ARG A 67 1.44 12.61 -3.26
CA ARG A 67 0.81 13.80 -3.84
C ARG A 67 -0.14 14.48 -2.87
N ARG A 68 -0.99 13.71 -2.19
CA ARG A 68 -1.90 14.26 -1.16
C ARG A 68 -1.15 14.84 0.03
N VAL A 69 -0.05 14.22 0.45
CA VAL A 69 0.85 14.79 1.47
C VAL A 69 1.33 16.17 1.06
N ARG A 70 1.81 16.30 -0.17
CA ARG A 70 2.40 17.54 -0.70
C ARG A 70 1.38 18.64 -0.92
N GLU A 71 0.18 18.29 -1.38
CA GLU A 71 -0.91 19.24 -1.66
C GLU A 71 -1.81 19.46 -0.42
N HIS A 72 -1.48 18.87 0.73
CA HIS A 72 -2.28 18.88 1.97
C HIS A 72 -3.75 18.46 1.75
N GLU A 73 -3.95 17.45 0.90
CA GLU A 73 -5.25 16.88 0.60
C GLU A 73 -5.51 15.64 1.45
N TYR A 74 -6.77 15.40 1.80
CA TYR A 74 -7.18 14.23 2.57
C TYR A 74 -8.29 13.48 1.85
N PRO A 75 -8.29 12.13 1.88
CA PRO A 75 -9.41 11.37 1.36
C PRO A 75 -10.70 11.73 2.11
N PRO A 76 -11.87 11.61 1.45
CA PRO A 76 -13.14 11.73 2.14
C PRO A 76 -13.30 10.63 3.19
N GLU A 77 -14.24 10.82 4.11
CA GLU A 77 -14.67 9.75 5.01
C GLU A 77 -15.12 8.52 4.20
N LEU A 78 -14.70 7.34 4.66
CA LEU A 78 -15.04 6.06 4.05
C LEU A 78 -16.18 5.39 4.83
N ASP A 79 -16.84 4.42 4.18
CA ASP A 79 -17.88 3.63 4.84
C ASP A 79 -17.31 2.94 6.09
N ARG A 80 -17.99 3.12 7.23
CA ARG A 80 -17.59 2.56 8.52
C ARG A 80 -17.47 1.04 8.49
N HIS A 81 -18.27 0.37 7.66
CA HIS A 81 -18.21 -1.09 7.52
C HIS A 81 -16.86 -1.57 6.97
N LEU A 82 -16.15 -0.75 6.19
CA LEU A 82 -14.82 -1.14 5.69
C LEU A 82 -13.77 -1.23 6.80
N TYR A 83 -13.96 -0.51 7.91
CA TYR A 83 -13.05 -0.58 9.05
C TYR A 83 -13.23 -1.88 9.86
N ASP A 84 -14.40 -2.51 9.77
CA ASP A 84 -14.67 -3.80 10.42
C ASP A 84 -14.00 -4.97 9.67
N GLU A 85 -13.65 -4.77 8.39
CA GLU A 85 -13.01 -5.77 7.53
C GLU A 85 -11.49 -5.88 7.76
N VAL A 86 -10.88 -4.97 8.53
CA VAL A 86 -9.43 -4.95 8.77
C VAL A 86 -9.10 -5.25 10.22
N GLY A 87 -8.04 -6.04 10.46
CA GLY A 87 -7.62 -6.38 11.81
C GLY A 87 -7.10 -5.15 12.57
N THR A 88 -7.53 -4.94 13.82
CA THR A 88 -7.10 -3.78 14.64
C THR A 88 -5.58 -3.67 14.80
N ALA A 89 -4.88 -4.81 14.94
CA ALA A 89 -3.42 -4.85 15.04
C ALA A 89 -2.73 -4.47 13.72
N GLN A 90 -3.30 -4.90 12.58
CA GLN A 90 -2.81 -4.56 11.26
C GLN A 90 -2.99 -3.06 11.01
N PHE A 91 -4.19 -2.55 11.24
CA PHE A 91 -4.54 -1.14 11.11
C PHE A 91 -3.65 -0.23 11.96
N ALA A 92 -3.41 -0.59 13.24
CA ALA A 92 -2.49 0.14 14.11
C ALA A 92 -1.04 0.12 13.59
N SER A 93 -0.59 -1.02 13.04
CA SER A 93 0.76 -1.14 12.49
C SER A 93 0.93 -0.33 11.19
N VAL A 94 -0.07 -0.30 10.32
CA VAL A 94 -0.06 0.52 9.10
C VAL A 94 -0.11 2.02 9.45
N ARG A 95 -0.87 2.39 10.48
CA ARG A 95 -0.84 3.77 11.00
C ARG A 95 0.55 4.17 11.46
N ALA A 96 1.25 3.31 12.20
CA ALA A 96 2.61 3.58 12.63
C ALA A 96 3.57 3.76 11.44
N LEU A 97 3.40 2.96 10.37
CA LEU A 97 4.16 3.11 9.12
C LEU A 97 3.93 4.49 8.49
N LEU A 98 2.66 4.90 8.32
CA LEU A 98 2.34 6.20 7.72
C LEU A 98 2.82 7.36 8.60
N HIS A 99 2.73 7.25 9.94
CA HIS A 99 3.26 8.29 10.83
C HIS A 99 4.79 8.39 10.74
N ALA A 100 5.49 7.27 10.60
CA ALA A 100 6.94 7.27 10.42
C ALA A 100 7.32 7.94 9.09
N TYR A 101 6.59 7.67 8.01
CA TYR A 101 6.79 8.35 6.73
C TYR A 101 6.47 9.86 6.84
N CYS A 102 5.34 10.24 7.43
CA CYS A 102 4.98 11.65 7.60
C CYS A 102 5.82 12.38 8.68
N ALA A 103 6.74 11.71 9.38
CA ALA A 103 7.56 12.34 10.40
C ALA A 103 8.43 13.44 9.78
N GLY A 104 8.20 14.70 10.17
CA GLY A 104 8.88 15.86 9.58
C GLY A 104 8.26 16.37 8.28
N ARG A 105 7.15 15.76 7.82
CA ARG A 105 6.28 16.27 6.76
C ARG A 105 5.08 16.94 7.45
N ASP A 106 4.64 18.10 6.97
CA ASP A 106 3.53 18.88 7.55
C ASP A 106 2.16 18.27 7.15
N HIS A 107 1.94 17.00 7.48
CA HIS A 107 0.76 16.27 7.06
C HIS A 107 0.27 15.29 8.13
N ASP A 108 -1.03 15.33 8.41
CA ASP A 108 -1.67 14.47 9.40
C ASP A 108 -2.06 13.11 8.80
N VAL A 109 -1.75 12.03 9.49
CA VAL A 109 -2.20 10.69 9.07
C VAL A 109 -3.64 10.49 9.49
N THR A 110 -4.53 10.33 8.52
CA THR A 110 -5.98 10.15 8.75
C THR A 110 -6.42 8.70 8.66
N ASP A 111 -7.51 8.36 9.34
CA ASP A 111 -8.10 7.01 9.35
C ASP A 111 -8.42 6.46 7.95
N PRO A 112 -8.96 7.26 6.99
CA PRO A 112 -9.14 6.83 5.61
C PRO A 112 -7.84 6.37 4.94
N GLU A 113 -6.73 7.09 5.10
CA GLU A 113 -5.44 6.71 4.49
C GLU A 113 -4.90 5.41 5.08
N VAL A 114 -4.99 5.28 6.40
CA VAL A 114 -4.61 4.04 7.08
C VAL A 114 -5.44 2.89 6.57
N LEU A 115 -6.75 3.07 6.40
CA LEU A 115 -7.64 2.03 5.90
C LEU A 115 -7.28 1.63 4.46
N LEU A 116 -7.17 2.59 3.54
CA LEU A 116 -6.87 2.33 2.14
C LEU A 116 -5.54 1.59 1.96
N LEU A 117 -4.50 1.99 2.69
CA LEU A 117 -3.22 1.28 2.67
C LEU A 117 -3.34 -0.12 3.31
N THR A 118 -4.09 -0.25 4.41
CA THR A 118 -4.29 -1.55 5.09
C THR A 118 -4.96 -2.56 4.15
N LEU A 119 -5.95 -2.13 3.35
CA LEU A 119 -6.65 -3.00 2.41
C LEU A 119 -5.72 -3.62 1.36
N HIS A 120 -4.65 -2.95 0.94
CA HIS A 120 -3.67 -3.55 0.02
C HIS A 120 -2.96 -4.76 0.64
N PHE A 121 -2.67 -4.71 1.95
CA PHE A 121 -2.05 -5.82 2.67
C PHE A 121 -3.05 -6.94 2.97
N GLU A 122 -4.27 -6.60 3.38
CA GLU A 122 -5.32 -7.60 3.68
C GLU A 122 -5.74 -8.36 2.40
N ALA A 123 -5.89 -7.66 1.27
CA ALA A 123 -6.17 -8.30 -0.01
C ALA A 123 -5.06 -9.31 -0.41
N ALA A 124 -3.80 -8.97 -0.13
CA ALA A 124 -2.68 -9.85 -0.38
C ALA A 124 -2.72 -11.14 0.48
N LEU A 125 -3.18 -11.02 1.73
CA LEU A 125 -3.36 -12.16 2.65
C LEU A 125 -4.51 -13.07 2.22
N HIS A 126 -5.68 -12.52 1.89
CA HIS A 126 -6.90 -13.31 1.62
C HIS A 126 -6.88 -14.08 0.30
N GLU A 127 -6.29 -13.52 -0.75
CA GLU A 127 -6.24 -14.18 -2.07
C GLU A 127 -5.17 -15.30 -2.12
N SER A 128 -4.38 -15.47 -1.06
CA SER A 128 -3.40 -16.56 -0.92
C SER A 128 -4.00 -17.82 -0.28
N ALA A 129 -5.27 -17.79 0.15
CA ALA A 129 -6.01 -18.98 0.60
C ALA A 129 -6.63 -19.71 -0.61
N PRO A 130 -6.47 -21.04 -0.75
CA PRO A 130 -7.03 -21.78 -1.87
C PRO A 130 -8.56 -21.66 -1.85
N GLY A 131 -9.14 -21.27 -2.99
CA GLY A 131 -10.58 -21.25 -3.19
C GLY A 131 -11.22 -22.53 -2.69
N GLY A 132 -12.20 -22.39 -1.80
CA GLY A 132 -13.03 -23.48 -1.32
C GLY A 132 -13.59 -24.23 -2.53
N GLY A 133 -13.07 -25.44 -2.73
CA GLY A 133 -13.57 -26.36 -3.73
C GLY A 133 -15.04 -26.63 -3.42
N ASN A 134 -15.92 -26.06 -4.24
CA ASN A 134 -17.31 -26.44 -4.29
C ASN A 134 -17.33 -27.91 -4.74
N SER A 135 -17.45 -28.82 -3.77
CA SER A 135 -17.76 -30.22 -4.06
C SER A 135 -19.26 -30.32 -4.29
N ALA A 136 -19.58 -30.98 -5.40
CA ALA A 136 -20.91 -31.21 -5.95
C ALA A 136 -21.89 -31.87 -4.97
#